data_AF-A0A2S6UHP9-F1
#
_entry.id   AF-A0A2S6UHP9-F1
#
_cell.length_a   1.000
_cell.length_b   1.000
_cell.length_c   1.000
_cell.angle_alpha   90.00
_cell.angle_beta   90.00
_cell.angle_gamma   90.00
#
_symmetry.space_group_name_H-M   'P 1'
#
loop_
_entity.id
_entity.type
_entity.pdbx_description
1 polymer ?
#
loop_
_entity_poly.entity_id
_entity_poly.type
_entity_poly.pdbx_seq_one_letter_code
_entity_poly.pdbx_strand_id
1 'polypeptide(L)' 'MVKMKDGDIIGGRFTKNSYASAYPNPGHIYIEELWDVSKDKTFDAPIVGSPGVILRPDDYDYLWVYKEQSSGQTK' A
#
# COMPACT_ATOMS: atom_id res chain seq x y z
N MET A 1 0.29 -3.00 2.55
CA MET A 1 1.14 -3.92 1.76
C MET A 1 0.22 -4.84 0.98
N VAL A 2 0.50 -5.06 -0.30
CA VAL A 2 -0.38 -5.82 -1.21
C VAL A 2 0.38 -7.03 -1.73
N LYS A 3 -0.24 -8.21 -1.61
CA LYS A 3 0.26 -9.45 -2.22
C LYS A 3 -0.31 -9.55 -3.63
N MET A 4 0.56 -9.44 -4.63
CA MET A 4 0.20 -9.58 -6.04
C MET A 4 0.09 -11.06 -6.42
N LYS A 5 -0.76 -11.38 -7.40
CA LYS A 5 -1.01 -12.76 -7.85
C LYS A 5 0.23 -13.44 -8.45
N ASP A 6 1.14 -12.66 -9.01
CA ASP A 6 2.38 -13.13 -9.65
C ASP A 6 3.47 -13.53 -8.65
N GLY A 7 3.33 -13.18 -7.37
CA GLY A 7 4.40 -13.39 -6.39
C GLY A 7 4.78 -12.12 -5.66
N ASP A 8 4.67 -10.98 -6.32
CA ASP A 8 5.26 -9.73 -5.86
C ASP A 8 4.53 -9.13 -4.65
N ILE A 9 5.23 -8.22 -3.98
CA ILE A 9 4.72 -7.46 -2.86
C ILE A 9 4.89 -5.97 -3.15
N ILE A 10 3.79 -5.24 -3.08
CA ILE A 10 3.80 -3.78 -3.21
C ILE A 10 3.62 -3.16 -1.82
N GLY A 11 4.58 -2.34 -1.43
CA GLY A 11 4.49 -1.46 -0.27
C GLY A 11 3.85 -0.13 -0.63
N GLY A 12 3.03 0.39 0.26
CA GLY A 12 2.55 1.75 0.11
C GLY A 12 1.79 2.25 1.33
N ARG A 13 1.72 3.57 1.42
CA ARG A 13 1.00 4.31 2.46
C ARG A 13 -0.29 4.85 1.86
N PHE A 14 -1.41 4.46 2.46
CA PHE A 14 -2.73 4.97 2.11
C PHE A 14 -2.93 6.34 2.76
N THR A 15 -3.03 7.39 1.95
CA THR A 15 -3.02 8.81 2.35
C THR A 15 -4.26 9.54 1.83
N LYS A 16 -4.30 10.87 1.94
CA LYS A 16 -5.47 11.71 1.63
C LYS A 16 -5.98 11.58 0.18
N ASN A 17 -5.11 11.31 -0.79
CA ASN A 17 -5.53 11.18 -2.20
C ASN A 17 -5.69 9.71 -2.62
N SER A 18 -5.43 8.76 -1.71
CA SER A 18 -5.66 7.33 -1.95
C SER A 18 -7.16 7.01 -1.92
N TYR A 19 -7.58 5.99 -2.66
CA TYR A 19 -8.96 5.50 -2.59
C TYR A 19 -9.00 3.97 -2.60
N ALA A 20 -10.05 3.42 -2.00
CA ALA A 20 -10.42 2.02 -2.13
C ALA A 20 -11.91 1.96 -2.47
N SER A 21 -12.27 1.28 -3.55
CA SER A 21 -13.65 1.14 -3.96
C SER A 21 -14.33 0.01 -3.20
N ALA A 22 -15.58 0.27 -2.83
CA ALA A 22 -16.54 -0.74 -2.40
C ALA A 22 -17.57 -0.95 -3.53
N TYR A 23 -18.71 -1.56 -3.19
CA TYR A 23 -19.86 -1.72 -4.09
C TYR A 23 -20.13 -0.47 -4.95
N PRO A 24 -20.50 -0.60 -6.24
CA PRO A 24 -20.78 -1.84 -6.99
C PRO A 24 -19.55 -2.52 -7.59
N ASN A 25 -18.40 -1.85 -7.62
CA ASN A 25 -17.15 -2.35 -8.21
C ASN A 25 -16.07 -2.42 -7.14
N PRO A 26 -16.16 -3.37 -6.19
CA PRO A 26 -15.23 -3.46 -5.08
C PRO A 26 -13.81 -3.80 -5.57
N GLY A 27 -12.80 -3.36 -4.82
CA GLY A 27 -11.42 -3.84 -4.98
C GLY A 27 -10.53 -3.05 -5.94
N HIS A 28 -11.00 -1.94 -6.53
CA HIS A 28 -10.06 -0.98 -7.11
C HIS A 28 -9.42 -0.16 -6.01
N ILE A 29 -8.10 -0.07 -6.02
CA ILE A 29 -7.35 0.64 -4.99
C ILE A 29 -6.33 1.53 -5.67
N TYR A 30 -6.33 2.82 -5.32
CA TYR A 30 -5.21 3.71 -5.60
C TYR A 30 -4.46 3.98 -4.30
N ILE A 31 -3.15 3.72 -4.32
CA ILE A 31 -2.24 4.03 -3.21
C ILE A 31 -1.30 5.12 -3.71
N GLU A 32 -1.34 6.29 -3.05
CA GLU A 32 -0.60 7.49 -3.47
C GLU A 32 0.91 7.35 -3.24
N GLU A 33 1.33 6.90 -2.05
CA GLU A 33 2.75 6.80 -1.71
C GLU A 33 3.21 5.35 -1.80
N LEU A 34 4.13 5.05 -2.71
CA LEU A 34 4.80 3.75 -2.77
C LEU A 34 5.99 3.69 -1.81
N TRP A 35 6.23 2.51 -1.26
CA TRP A 35 7.30 2.25 -0.29
C TRP A 35 8.04 0.98 -0.65
N ASP A 36 9.37 1.02 -0.51
CA ASP A 36 10.21 -0.16 -0.59
C ASP A 36 9.90 -1.09 0.59
N VAL A 37 9.80 -2.37 0.28
CA VAL A 37 9.54 -3.43 1.26
C VAL A 37 10.71 -4.40 1.24
N SER A 38 11.32 -4.57 2.40
CA SER A 38 12.41 -5.52 2.59
C SER A 38 11.93 -6.97 2.48
N LYS A 39 12.89 -7.91 2.46
CA LYS A 39 12.59 -9.35 2.46
C LYS A 39 11.89 -9.84 3.74
N ASP A 40 12.11 -9.16 4.87
CA ASP A 40 11.45 -9.42 6.15
C ASP A 40 10.12 -8.69 6.31
N LYS A 41 9.60 -8.08 5.24
CA LYS A 41 8.29 -7.40 5.18
C LYS A 41 8.23 -6.15 6.06
N THR A 42 9.35 -5.45 6.23
CA THR A 42 9.38 -4.10 6.82
C THR A 42 9.26 -3.04 5.74
N PHE A 43 8.71 -1.89 6.10
CA PHE A 43 8.69 -0.70 5.24
C PHE A 43 9.99 0.07 5.45
N ASP A 44 10.79 0.21 4.41
CA ASP A 44 12.14 0.79 4.52
C ASP A 44 12.14 2.29 4.20
N ALA A 45 11.73 2.67 2.99
CA ALA A 45 11.74 4.05 2.53
C ALA A 45 10.64 4.32 1.48
N PRO A 46 10.15 5.57 1.37
CA PRO A 46 9.24 5.96 0.29
C PRO A 46 9.98 6.03 -1.06
N ILE A 47 9.31 5.57 -2.12
CA ILE A 47 9.82 5.68 -3.50
C ILE A 47 9.53 7.09 -4.02
N VAL A 48 10.56 7.94 -4.04
CA VAL A 48 10.44 9.36 -4.42
C VAL A 48 10.11 9.53 -5.91
N GLY A 49 9.18 10.43 -6.21
CA GLY A 49 8.78 10.76 -7.59
C GLY A 49 7.78 9.79 -8.22
N SER A 50 7.32 8.77 -7.48
CA SER A 50 6.23 7.92 -7.94
C SER A 50 4.89 8.65 -7.88
N PRO A 51 4.03 8.54 -8.92
CA PRO A 51 2.66 9.04 -8.88
C PRO A 51 1.71 8.11 -8.10
N GLY A 52 2.21 7.03 -7.50
CA GLY A 52 1.42 6.00 -6.83
C GLY A 52 1.16 4.78 -7.70
N VAL A 53 0.23 3.92 -7.27
CA VAL A 53 -0.18 2.71 -8.00
C VAL A 53 -1.69 2.56 -8.03
N ILE A 54 -2.22 2.12 -9.17
CA ILE A 54 -3.60 1.66 -9.31
C ILE A 54 -3.58 0.13 -9.34
N LEU A 55 -4.35 -0.48 -8.46
CA LEU A 55 -4.52 -1.92 -8.33
C LEU A 55 -5.94 -2.27 -8.75
N ARG A 56 -6.08 -3.17 -9.72
CA ARG A 56 -7.37 -3.73 -10.08
C ARG A 56 -7.64 -4.95 -9.19
N PRO A 57 -8.91 -5.31 -8.96
CA PRO A 57 -9.27 -6.47 -8.14
C PRO A 57 -8.58 -7.76 -8.57
N ASP A 58 -8.30 -7.90 -9.88
CA ASP A 58 -7.69 -9.10 -10.44
C ASP A 58 -6.16 -9.13 -10.37
N ASP A 59 -5.49 -8.07 -9.94
CA ASP A 59 -4.02 -8.02 -9.89
C ASP A 59 -3.45 -8.57 -8.55
N TYR A 60 -4.25 -8.62 -7.49
CA TYR A 60 -3.80 -8.98 -6.15
C TYR A 60 -4.65 -10.10 -5.51
N ASP A 61 -4.07 -10.79 -4.53
CA ASP A 61 -4.77 -11.81 -3.73
C ASP A 61 -5.43 -11.18 -2.50
N TYR A 62 -4.63 -10.46 -1.71
CA TYR A 62 -5.08 -9.79 -0.49
C TYR A 62 -4.07 -8.71 -0.08
N LEU A 63 -4.43 -7.95 0.96
CA LEU A 63 -3.61 -6.86 1.49
C LEU A 63 -3.55 -6.89 3.01
N TRP A 64 -2.38 -6.54 3.53
CA TRP A 64 -2.17 -6.26 4.94
C TRP A 64 -2.34 -4.76 5.19
N VAL A 65 -3.19 -4.44 6.16
CA VAL A 65 -3.40 -3.09 6.68
C VAL A 65 -2.73 -2.98 8.04
N TYR A 66 -1.91 -1.96 8.21
CA TYR A 66 -1.18 -1.69 9.45
C TYR A 66 -1.63 -0.34 10.00
N LYS A 67 -1.67 -0.22 11.32
CA LYS A 67 -1.76 1.09 11.97
C LYS A 67 -0.34 1.64 12.10
N GLU A 68 -0.15 2.90 11.74
CA GLU A 68 1.08 3.60 12.06
C GLU A 68 1.23 3.61 13.58
N GLN A 69 2.33 3.05 14.08
CA GLN A 69 2.67 3.23 15.48
C GLN A 69 3.31 4.61 15.60
N SER A 70 2.60 5.53 16.23
CA SER A 70 3.21 6.80 16.65
C SER A 70 4.33 6.44 17.63
N SER A 71 5.59 6.52 17.17
CA SER A 71 6.71 6.62 18.09
C SER A 71 6.47 7.89 18.90
N GLY A 72 6.14 7.76 20.18
CA GLY A 72 5.95 8.91 21.06
C GLY A 72 7.15 9.84 20.93
N GLN A 73 6.97 11.00 20.29
CA GLN A 73 7.94 12.08 20.36
C GLN A 73 7.80 12.65 21.78
N THR A 74 8.68 12.20 22.67
CA THR A 74 8.98 12.90 23.91
C THR A 74 9.45 14.30 23.52
N LYS A 75 8.61 15.31 23.77
CA LYS A 75 9.08 16.69 23.95
C LYS A 75 9.59 16.86 25.37
#